data_AF-A0A316EUU7-F1
#
_entry.id   AF-A0A316EUU7-F1
#
_cell.length_a   1.000
_cell.length_b   1.000
_cell.length_c   1.000
_cell.angle_alpha   90.00
_cell.angle_beta   90.00
_cell.angle_gamma   90.00
#
_symmetry.space_group_name_H-M   'P 1'
#
loop_
_entity.id
_entity.type
_entity.pdbx_description
1 polymer ?
#
loop_
_entity_poly.entity_id
_entity_poly.type
_entity_poly.pdbx_seq_one_letter_code
_entity_poly.pdbx_strand_id
1 'polypeptide(L)'
;MVFNLPAQSSSECRIIRQAIVDTAFAQVGNYEKTNRNDGKINKYALMNGGRYGDAYCSWGAMYCHKQNGVNPKVDGRAVSWTFPKASIIRKYGKVVRNVPVRQGDVAIFYFAPNYHVEIVTNYNTQTQEFYTVGFNTWGRFENGKRRQGVWIHKRNKRNVIICNQLQFFWYEKDKVHRIATILNRLHASRLPEN
;
A
#
# COMPACT_ATOMS: atom_id res chain seq x y z
N MET A 1 -15.78 18.52 -3.57
CA MET A 1 -16.43 17.35 -4.20
C MET A 1 -16.19 16.14 -3.32
N VAL A 2 -17.23 15.68 -2.60
CA VAL A 2 -17.17 14.48 -1.74
C VAL A 2 -17.58 13.30 -2.61
N PHE A 3 -16.64 12.43 -2.93
CA PHE A 3 -16.94 11.22 -3.70
C PHE A 3 -17.54 10.18 -2.75
N ASN A 4 -18.86 10.01 -2.79
CA ASN A 4 -19.52 8.81 -2.25
C ASN A 4 -19.22 7.65 -3.20
N LEU A 5 -18.11 6.97 -2.95
CA LEU A 5 -17.74 5.75 -3.68
C LEU A 5 -18.48 4.55 -3.09
N PRO A 6 -19.09 3.69 -3.92
CA PRO A 6 -19.78 2.51 -3.43
C PRO A 6 -18.80 1.55 -2.74
N ALA A 7 -19.25 1.06 -1.58
CA ALA A 7 -18.74 -0.02 -0.76
C ALA A 7 -17.21 -0.23 -0.71
N GLN A 8 -16.50 0.70 -0.07
CA GLN A 8 -15.27 0.33 0.66
C GLN A 8 -15.52 -0.84 1.64
N SER A 9 -16.78 -1.14 2.00
CA SER A 9 -17.25 -2.23 2.86
C SER A 9 -17.49 -3.58 2.16
N SER A 10 -17.21 -3.76 0.86
CA SER A 10 -17.44 -5.04 0.19
C SER A 10 -16.53 -6.16 0.72
N SER A 11 -17.01 -7.40 0.70
CA SER A 11 -16.23 -8.61 1.02
C SER A 11 -14.95 -8.70 0.19
N GLU A 12 -15.01 -8.29 -1.08
CA GLU A 12 -13.87 -8.24 -1.99
C GLU A 12 -12.76 -7.30 -1.51
N CYS A 13 -13.11 -6.09 -1.04
CA CYS A 13 -12.15 -5.14 -0.48
C CYS A 13 -11.44 -5.71 0.74
N ARG A 14 -12.16 -6.48 1.58
CA ARG A 14 -11.57 -7.19 2.71
C ARG A 14 -10.59 -8.28 2.26
N ILE A 15 -10.96 -9.08 1.25
CA ILE A 15 -10.13 -10.16 0.71
C ILE A 15 -8.83 -9.60 0.12
N ILE A 16 -8.90 -8.57 -0.73
CA ILE A 16 -7.70 -7.97 -1.34
C ILE A 16 -6.79 -7.36 -0.27
N ARG A 17 -7.35 -6.68 0.73
CA ARG A 17 -6.57 -6.12 1.85
C ARG A 17 -5.84 -7.20 2.64
N GLN A 18 -6.52 -8.31 2.93
CA GLN A 18 -5.89 -9.45 3.59
C GLN A 18 -4.76 -10.03 2.73
N ALA A 19 -4.99 -10.23 1.44
CA ALA A 19 -4.01 -10.81 0.53
C ALA A 19 -2.75 -9.92 0.38
N ILE A 20 -2.89 -8.59 0.39
CA ILE A 20 -1.77 -7.64 0.45
C ILE A 20 -0.94 -7.84 1.72
N VAL A 21 -1.62 -7.96 2.87
CA VAL A 21 -0.98 -8.17 4.18
C VAL A 21 -0.28 -9.54 4.24
N ASP A 22 -0.93 -10.60 3.76
CA ASP A 22 -0.36 -11.94 3.70
C ASP A 22 0.89 -11.97 2.81
N THR A 23 0.84 -11.29 1.67
CA THR A 23 2.00 -11.13 0.78
C THR A 23 3.15 -10.41 1.49
N ALA A 24 2.86 -9.38 2.28
CA ALA A 24 3.86 -8.66 3.07
C ALA A 24 4.47 -9.55 4.16
N PHE A 25 3.65 -10.30 4.90
CA PHE A 25 4.12 -11.25 5.91
C PHE A 25 4.99 -12.36 5.30
N ALA A 26 4.63 -12.88 4.12
CA ALA A 26 5.45 -13.85 3.40
C ALA A 26 6.83 -13.30 2.99
N GLN A 27 7.02 -11.98 3.01
CA GLN A 27 8.32 -11.36 2.75
C GLN A 27 9.17 -11.18 4.02
N VAL A 28 8.59 -11.26 5.22
CA VAL A 28 9.29 -11.04 6.49
C VAL A 28 10.45 -12.03 6.63
N GLY A 29 11.59 -11.53 7.07
CA GLY A 29 12.83 -12.32 7.17
C GLY A 29 13.65 -12.38 5.88
N ASN A 30 13.16 -11.82 4.76
CA ASN A 30 14.05 -11.49 3.65
C ASN A 30 14.89 -10.27 4.00
N TYR A 31 16.19 -10.35 3.75
CA TYR A 31 17.16 -9.32 4.13
C TYR A 31 18.21 -9.08 3.04
N GLU A 32 18.89 -7.94 3.13
CA GLU A 32 19.94 -7.53 2.21
C GLU A 32 21.18 -8.39 2.35
N LYS A 33 21.90 -8.67 1.27
CA LYS A 33 23.13 -9.49 1.33
C LYS A 33 24.25 -8.77 2.09
N THR A 34 24.43 -7.47 1.90
CA THR A 34 25.53 -6.66 2.49
C THR A 34 25.06 -5.37 3.16
N ASN A 35 23.75 -5.18 3.39
CA ASN A 35 23.16 -3.92 3.87
C ASN A 35 23.38 -2.73 2.90
N ARG A 36 23.41 -3.01 1.60
CA ARG A 36 23.58 -2.00 0.53
C ARG A 36 22.50 -2.15 -0.54
N ASN A 37 21.26 -2.40 -0.12
CA ASN A 37 20.10 -2.65 -0.97
C ASN A 37 20.34 -3.78 -1.99
N ASP A 38 20.94 -4.88 -1.54
CA ASP A 38 21.48 -5.93 -2.41
C ASP A 38 20.95 -7.34 -2.11
N GLY A 39 21.16 -8.27 -3.03
CA GLY A 39 20.69 -9.65 -2.91
C GLY A 39 19.23 -9.84 -3.35
N LYS A 40 18.54 -10.83 -2.77
CA LYS A 40 17.19 -11.26 -3.20
C LYS A 40 16.13 -10.15 -3.07
N ILE A 41 16.35 -9.16 -2.21
CA ILE A 41 15.41 -8.04 -2.02
C ILE A 41 15.30 -7.14 -3.26
N ASN A 42 16.28 -7.17 -4.18
CA ASN A 42 16.21 -6.37 -5.42
C ASN A 42 15.03 -6.74 -6.31
N LYS A 43 14.46 -7.94 -6.14
CA LYS A 43 13.24 -8.34 -6.84
C LYS A 43 12.12 -7.29 -6.69
N TYR A 44 12.02 -6.62 -5.54
CA TYR A 44 10.99 -5.61 -5.32
C TYR A 44 11.15 -4.41 -6.24
N ALA A 45 12.37 -3.89 -6.40
CA ALA A 45 12.64 -2.76 -7.29
C ALA A 45 12.50 -3.20 -8.76
N LEU A 46 13.18 -4.27 -9.16
CA LEU A 46 13.24 -4.74 -10.55
C LEU A 46 11.86 -5.10 -11.12
N MET A 47 11.01 -5.78 -10.35
CA MET A 47 9.65 -6.13 -10.78
C MET A 47 8.70 -4.91 -10.87
N ASN A 48 9.13 -3.75 -10.39
CA ASN A 48 8.32 -2.54 -10.33
C ASN A 48 8.87 -1.38 -11.16
N GLY A 49 9.91 -1.62 -11.97
CA GLY A 49 10.52 -0.60 -12.83
C GLY A 49 11.62 0.21 -12.15
N GLY A 50 12.06 -0.19 -10.96
CA GLY A 50 13.25 0.33 -10.30
C GLY A 50 14.53 -0.35 -10.79
N ARG A 51 15.66 0.09 -10.25
CA ARG A 51 17.00 -0.43 -10.55
C ARG A 51 17.55 -1.26 -9.41
N TYR A 52 18.56 -2.07 -9.71
CA TYR A 52 19.33 -2.77 -8.67
C TYR A 52 19.98 -1.75 -7.73
N GLY A 53 19.87 -1.98 -6.41
CA GLY A 53 20.44 -1.09 -5.39
C GLY A 53 19.51 0.05 -4.96
N ASP A 54 18.34 0.18 -5.59
CA ASP A 54 17.34 1.17 -5.17
C ASP A 54 16.86 0.90 -3.73
N ALA A 55 16.62 1.97 -2.98
CA ALA A 55 15.88 1.88 -1.72
C ALA A 55 14.48 1.30 -1.99
N TYR A 56 14.10 0.25 -1.25
CA TYR A 56 12.97 -0.59 -1.63
C TYR A 56 11.79 -0.56 -0.65
N CYS A 57 11.69 0.46 0.21
CA CYS A 57 10.51 0.64 1.06
C CYS A 57 9.22 0.78 0.22
N SER A 58 9.23 1.72 -0.75
CA SER A 58 8.11 1.92 -1.68
C SER A 58 7.94 0.73 -2.62
N TRP A 59 9.03 0.25 -3.21
CA TRP A 59 9.00 -0.86 -4.16
C TRP A 59 8.44 -2.14 -3.53
N GLY A 60 8.77 -2.43 -2.27
CA GLY A 60 8.21 -3.54 -1.51
C GLY A 60 6.71 -3.40 -1.26
N ALA A 61 6.26 -2.20 -0.88
CA ALA A 61 4.83 -1.91 -0.74
C ALA A 61 4.08 -2.05 -2.08
N MET A 62 4.67 -1.58 -3.18
CA MET A 62 4.13 -1.73 -4.54
C MET A 62 4.05 -3.19 -4.96
N TYR A 63 5.08 -3.98 -4.67
CA TYR A 63 5.11 -5.42 -4.92
C TYR A 63 3.90 -6.11 -4.27
N CYS A 64 3.66 -5.86 -2.98
CA CYS A 64 2.51 -6.45 -2.28
C CYS A 64 1.16 -6.07 -2.91
N HIS A 65 1.00 -4.83 -3.37
CA HIS A 65 -0.23 -4.41 -4.05
C HIS A 65 -0.39 -5.11 -5.40
N LYS A 66 0.65 -5.09 -6.25
CA LYS A 66 0.60 -5.62 -7.62
C LYS A 66 0.45 -7.13 -7.69
N GLN A 67 1.06 -7.87 -6.76
CA GLN A 67 0.85 -9.33 -6.65
C GLN A 67 -0.62 -9.68 -6.39
N ASN A 68 -1.41 -8.74 -5.85
CA ASN A 68 -2.83 -8.92 -5.55
C ASN A 68 -3.74 -8.14 -6.52
N GLY A 69 -3.24 -7.86 -7.74
CA GLY A 69 -4.02 -7.22 -8.81
C GLY A 69 -4.28 -5.72 -8.60
N VAL A 70 -3.65 -5.10 -7.60
CA VAL A 70 -3.80 -3.66 -7.32
C VAL A 70 -2.62 -2.91 -7.88
N ASN A 71 -2.88 -1.98 -8.81
CA ASN A 71 -1.84 -1.15 -9.39
C ASN A 71 -1.88 0.28 -8.81
N PRO A 72 -1.14 0.57 -7.73
CA PRO A 72 -1.12 1.91 -7.16
C PRO A 72 -0.38 2.87 -8.11
N LYS A 73 -0.93 4.08 -8.28
CA LYS A 73 -0.33 5.15 -9.10
C LYS A 73 0.76 5.90 -8.31
N VAL A 74 1.81 5.18 -7.95
CA VAL A 74 2.93 5.62 -7.11
C VAL A 74 4.25 5.19 -7.75
N ASP A 75 5.36 5.73 -7.27
CA ASP A 75 6.71 5.39 -7.74
C ASP A 75 7.61 4.90 -6.59
N GLY A 76 8.89 4.61 -6.89
CA GLY A 76 9.86 4.14 -5.90
C GLY A 76 10.12 5.08 -4.72
N ARG A 77 9.64 6.33 -4.76
CA ARG A 77 9.80 7.29 -3.67
C ARG A 77 8.65 7.12 -2.67
N ALA A 78 8.99 6.97 -1.40
CA ALA A 78 8.03 6.84 -0.30
C ALA A 78 6.96 7.96 -0.27
N VAL A 79 7.34 9.20 -0.59
CA VAL A 79 6.42 10.35 -0.60
C VAL A 79 5.32 10.25 -1.67
N SER A 80 5.53 9.48 -2.74
CA SER A 80 4.54 9.34 -3.82
C SER A 80 3.23 8.73 -3.34
N TRP A 81 3.26 7.94 -2.25
CA TRP A 81 2.08 7.38 -1.60
C TRP A 81 1.14 8.41 -0.96
N THR A 82 1.59 9.66 -0.81
CA THR A 82 0.72 10.77 -0.38
C THR A 82 -0.14 11.33 -1.52
N PHE A 83 0.07 10.85 -2.75
CA PHE A 83 -0.68 11.27 -3.93
C PHE A 83 -1.68 10.18 -4.38
N PRO A 84 -2.89 10.59 -4.81
CA PRO A 84 -3.44 11.94 -4.67
C PRO A 84 -3.61 12.31 -3.18
N LYS A 85 -3.57 13.60 -2.81
CA LYS A 85 -3.78 14.06 -1.41
C LYS A 85 -5.07 13.52 -0.79
N ALA A 86 -6.03 13.13 -1.62
CA ALA A 86 -7.27 12.50 -1.20
C ALA A 86 -7.11 11.09 -0.60
N SER A 87 -5.97 10.42 -0.80
CA SER A 87 -5.66 9.13 -0.16
C SER A 87 -5.34 9.28 1.33
N ILE A 88 -4.92 10.45 1.79
CA ILE A 88 -4.56 10.70 3.19
C ILE A 88 -5.81 10.67 4.06
N ILE A 89 -5.90 9.68 4.95
CA ILE A 89 -7.02 9.49 5.88
C ILE A 89 -6.66 9.84 7.32
N ARG A 90 -5.38 9.74 7.70
CA ARG A 90 -4.86 10.17 9.01
C ARG A 90 -3.56 10.94 8.84
N LYS A 91 -3.31 11.91 9.71
CA LYS A 91 -2.05 12.65 9.78
C LYS A 91 -1.69 12.90 11.25
N TYR A 92 -0.61 12.28 11.71
CA TYR A 92 -0.08 12.43 13.07
C TYR A 92 -1.15 12.19 14.14
N GLY A 93 -1.86 11.06 14.01
CA GLY A 93 -2.95 10.65 14.90
C GLY A 93 -4.29 11.33 14.64
N LYS A 94 -4.33 12.43 13.88
CA LYS A 94 -5.56 13.17 13.59
C LYS A 94 -6.32 12.57 12.41
N VAL A 95 -7.65 12.56 12.52
CA VAL A 95 -8.56 12.20 11.43
C VAL A 95 -8.57 13.35 10.42
N VAL A 96 -8.17 13.06 9.17
CA VAL A 96 -8.23 14.05 8.06
C VAL A 96 -9.42 13.76 7.15
N ARG A 97 -9.85 12.50 7.09
CA ARG A 97 -11.04 12.05 6.35
C ARG A 97 -11.80 11.04 7.18
N ASN A 98 -13.13 11.08 7.08
CA ASN A 98 -14.03 10.12 7.75
C ASN A 98 -14.04 8.74 7.06
N VAL A 99 -12.86 8.16 6.94
CA VAL A 99 -12.60 6.82 6.41
C VAL A 99 -11.83 6.07 7.49
N PRO A 100 -12.23 4.85 7.88
CA PRO A 100 -11.50 4.05 8.86
C PRO A 100 -10.15 3.62 8.29
N VAL A 101 -9.12 3.59 9.14
CA VAL A 101 -7.85 2.93 8.81
C VAL A 101 -8.08 1.43 8.84
N ARG A 102 -7.51 0.72 7.87
CA ARG A 102 -7.63 -0.73 7.72
C ARG A 102 -6.30 -1.36 7.38
N GLN A 103 -6.21 -2.66 7.60
CA GLN A 103 -5.08 -3.44 7.12
C GLN A 103 -4.94 -3.31 5.59
N GLY A 104 -3.70 -3.33 5.11
CA GLY A 104 -3.36 -3.04 3.71
C GLY A 104 -3.32 -1.54 3.36
N ASP A 105 -3.73 -0.62 4.25
CA ASP A 105 -3.39 0.79 4.08
C ASP A 105 -1.87 1.01 4.22
N VAL A 106 -1.37 2.13 3.71
CA VAL A 106 0.06 2.45 3.76
C VAL A 106 0.34 3.52 4.80
N ALA A 107 1.28 3.21 5.68
CA ALA A 107 1.84 4.11 6.68
C ALA A 107 3.07 4.81 6.10
N ILE A 108 3.12 6.13 6.24
CA ILE A 108 4.20 6.98 5.73
C ILE A 108 4.84 7.69 6.91
N PHE A 109 6.14 7.51 7.06
CA PHE A 109 6.97 8.10 8.11
C PHE A 109 7.93 9.11 7.51
N TYR A 110 8.25 10.13 8.28
CA TYR A 110 9.35 11.04 7.98
C TYR A 110 10.50 10.78 8.95
N PHE A 111 11.54 10.12 8.44
CA PHE A 111 12.80 9.89 9.13
C PHE A 111 13.84 10.79 8.49
N ALA A 112 13.84 12.06 8.93
CA ALA A 112 14.60 13.14 8.33
C ALA A 112 16.03 12.71 7.93
N PRO A 113 16.45 12.97 6.68
CA PRO A 113 15.77 13.75 5.63
C PRO A 113 14.81 12.95 4.75
N ASN A 114 14.57 11.66 5.03
CA ASN A 114 13.92 10.73 4.12
C ASN A 114 12.50 10.36 4.54
N TYR A 115 11.65 10.07 3.55
CA TYR A 115 10.38 9.41 3.79
C TYR A 115 10.55 7.89 3.74
N HIS A 116 9.72 7.19 4.50
CA HIS A 116 9.66 5.74 4.53
C HIS A 116 8.20 5.28 4.50
N VAL A 117 7.93 4.13 3.89
CA VAL A 117 6.59 3.53 3.87
C VAL A 117 6.57 2.11 4.37
N GLU A 118 5.47 1.76 5.03
CA GLU A 118 5.20 0.43 5.55
C GLU A 118 3.72 0.06 5.33
N ILE A 119 3.43 -1.24 5.24
CA ILE A 119 2.05 -1.73 5.12
C ILE A 119 1.45 -1.89 6.52
N VAL A 120 0.29 -1.29 6.76
CA VAL A 120 -0.49 -1.47 7.99
C VAL A 120 -1.02 -2.90 8.05
N THR A 121 -0.69 -3.63 9.11
CA THR A 121 -1.17 -5.02 9.31
C THR A 121 -2.22 -5.11 10.39
N ASN A 122 -2.13 -4.27 11.43
CA ASN A 122 -3.13 -4.17 12.47
C ASN A 122 -3.21 -2.73 12.96
N TYR A 123 -4.42 -2.18 13.02
CA TYR A 123 -4.68 -0.84 13.54
C TYR A 123 -5.75 -0.89 14.64
N ASN A 124 -5.31 -1.03 15.89
CA ASN A 124 -6.20 -1.01 17.05
C ASN A 124 -6.66 0.44 17.31
N THR A 125 -7.96 0.73 17.27
CA THR A 125 -8.49 2.09 17.49
C THR A 125 -8.37 2.57 18.95
N GLN A 126 -8.24 1.67 19.91
CA GLN A 126 -8.23 1.95 21.35
C GLN A 126 -6.85 2.34 21.90
N THR A 127 -5.76 1.98 21.21
CA THR A 127 -4.38 2.29 21.67
C THR A 127 -3.70 3.34 20.78
N GLN A 128 -2.55 3.88 21.20
CA GLN A 128 -1.74 4.75 20.33
C GLN A 128 -0.80 3.96 19.40
N GLU A 129 -0.78 2.64 19.54
CA GLU A 129 0.14 1.75 18.85
C GLU A 129 -0.58 0.98 17.73
N PHE A 130 0.18 0.60 16.71
CA PHE A 130 -0.31 -0.22 15.60
C PHE A 130 0.86 -1.02 15.01
N TYR A 131 0.56 -2.04 14.22
CA TYR A 131 1.57 -2.90 13.61
C TYR A 131 1.64 -2.73 12.11
N THR A 132 2.84 -2.93 11.60
CA THR A 132 3.19 -2.76 10.19
C THR A 132 4.20 -3.82 9.75
N VAL A 133 4.27 -4.05 8.45
CA VAL A 133 5.42 -4.68 7.80
C VAL A 133 6.15 -3.62 6.99
N GLY A 134 7.40 -3.36 7.34
CA GLY A 134 8.28 -2.43 6.66
C GLY A 134 9.28 -3.15 5.77
N PHE A 135 9.55 -2.57 4.60
CA PHE A 135 10.61 -2.99 3.68
C PHE A 135 11.74 -1.97 3.76
N ASN A 136 12.99 -2.41 3.60
CA ASN A 136 14.17 -1.53 3.72
C ASN A 136 14.22 -0.87 5.11
N THR A 137 14.05 -1.71 6.12
CA THR A 137 14.06 -1.33 7.54
C THR A 137 14.99 -2.25 8.31
N TRP A 138 15.42 -1.81 9.49
CA TRP A 138 16.33 -2.58 10.34
C TRP A 138 15.58 -3.50 11.29
N GLY A 139 15.93 -4.79 11.26
CA GLY A 139 15.43 -5.77 12.22
C GLY A 139 16.55 -6.52 12.93
N ARG A 140 16.17 -7.29 13.95
CA ARG A 140 17.08 -8.18 14.67
C ARG A 140 17.44 -9.37 13.78
N PHE A 141 18.72 -9.67 13.70
CA PHE A 141 19.32 -10.75 12.95
C PHE A 141 20.17 -11.61 13.90
N GLU A 142 20.75 -12.70 13.38
CA GLU A 142 21.54 -13.68 14.12
C GLU A 142 22.55 -13.02 15.09
N ASN A 143 22.71 -13.65 16.26
CA ASN A 143 23.66 -13.24 17.29
C ASN A 143 23.50 -11.78 17.74
N GLY A 144 22.27 -11.25 17.71
CA GLY A 144 21.96 -9.89 18.14
C GLY A 144 22.37 -8.80 17.17
N LYS A 145 22.92 -9.15 15.99
CA LYS A 145 23.23 -8.18 14.94
C LYS A 145 21.95 -7.62 14.34
N ARG A 146 22.06 -6.49 13.65
CA ARG A 146 20.94 -5.90 12.89
C ARG A 146 21.19 -6.05 11.41
N ARG A 147 20.12 -6.25 10.64
CA ARG A 147 20.18 -6.34 9.18
C ARG A 147 19.03 -5.59 8.55
N GLN A 148 19.31 -4.91 7.44
CA GLN A 148 18.24 -4.30 6.66
C GLN A 148 17.50 -5.37 5.87
N GLY A 149 16.17 -5.23 5.81
CA GLY A 149 15.31 -6.23 5.21
C GLY A 149 13.83 -5.89 5.37
N VAL A 150 13.04 -6.95 5.46
CA VAL A 150 11.59 -6.89 5.66
C VAL A 150 11.26 -7.37 7.07
N TRP A 151 10.67 -6.50 7.88
CA TRP A 151 10.44 -6.75 9.30
C TRP A 151 9.11 -6.21 9.78
N ILE A 152 8.60 -6.80 10.86
CA ILE A 152 7.40 -6.34 11.55
C ILE A 152 7.78 -5.24 12.54
N HIS A 153 7.03 -4.14 12.54
CA HIS A 153 7.23 -3.04 13.47
C HIS A 153 5.97 -2.68 14.23
N LYS A 154 6.14 -2.44 15.53
CA LYS A 154 5.20 -1.69 16.34
C LYS A 154 5.48 -0.19 16.16
N ARG A 155 4.47 0.57 15.79
CA ARG A 155 4.57 1.99 15.42
C ARG A 155 3.59 2.83 16.24
N ASN A 156 3.88 4.13 16.35
CA ASN A 156 3.04 5.09 17.06
C ASN A 156 2.25 5.96 16.08
N LYS A 157 0.94 6.09 16.31
CA LYS A 157 0.02 6.85 15.44
C LYS A 157 0.37 8.33 15.30
N ARG A 158 1.08 8.92 16.27
CA ARG A 158 1.47 10.34 16.27
C ARG A 158 2.58 10.66 15.27
N ASN A 159 3.32 9.65 14.80
CA ASN A 159 4.52 9.84 13.96
C ASN A 159 4.29 9.46 12.49
N VAL A 160 3.03 9.29 12.07
CA VAL A 160 2.69 8.66 10.79
C VAL A 160 1.58 9.41 10.04
N ILE A 161 1.67 9.38 8.73
CA ILE A 161 0.57 9.69 7.80
C ILE A 161 0.03 8.35 7.28
N ILE A 162 -1.29 8.14 7.33
CA ILE A 162 -1.90 6.92 6.79
C ILE A 162 -2.65 7.24 5.50
N CYS A 163 -2.38 6.44 4.46
CA CYS A 163 -2.96 6.58 3.14
C CYS A 163 -3.75 5.33 2.73
N ASN A 164 -4.97 5.54 2.24
CA ASN A 164 -5.81 4.52 1.62
C ASN A 164 -5.70 4.63 0.09
N GLN A 165 -4.76 3.89 -0.49
CA GLN A 165 -4.58 3.85 -1.95
C GLN A 165 -5.58 2.95 -2.67
N LEU A 166 -6.15 1.97 -1.96
CA LEU A 166 -7.15 1.06 -2.51
C LEU A 166 -8.44 1.77 -2.91
N GLN A 167 -8.78 2.89 -2.27
CA GLN A 167 -9.93 3.72 -2.66
C GLN A 167 -9.89 4.15 -4.14
N PHE A 168 -8.69 4.40 -4.69
CA PHE A 168 -8.53 4.83 -6.07
C PHE A 168 -8.54 3.67 -7.06
N PHE A 169 -8.09 2.48 -6.63
CA PHE A 169 -8.24 1.26 -7.41
C PHE A 169 -9.71 0.94 -7.68
N TRP A 170 -10.56 0.99 -6.65
CA TRP A 170 -12.00 0.73 -6.80
C TRP A 170 -12.70 1.81 -7.63
N TYR A 171 -12.34 3.08 -7.43
CA TYR A 171 -12.84 4.18 -8.27
C TYR A 171 -12.60 3.90 -9.76
N GLU A 172 -11.42 3.42 -10.12
CA GLU A 172 -11.08 3.11 -11.51
C GLU A 172 -11.82 1.89 -12.03
N LYS A 173 -11.92 0.83 -11.22
CA LYS A 173 -12.65 -0.39 -11.59
C LYS A 173 -14.12 -0.10 -11.87
N ASP A 174 -14.76 0.68 -10.99
CA ASP A 174 -16.15 1.11 -11.15
C ASP A 174 -16.34 2.02 -12.37
N LYS A 175 -15.40 2.93 -12.62
CA LYS A 175 -15.44 3.80 -13.81
C LYS A 175 -15.38 2.98 -15.09
N VAL A 176 -14.47 2.00 -15.17
CA VAL A 176 -14.35 1.09 -16.32
C VAL A 176 -15.64 0.28 -16.50
N HIS A 177 -16.18 -0.29 -15.42
CA HIS A 177 -17.43 -1.05 -15.48
C HIS A 177 -18.60 -0.18 -15.95
N ARG A 178 -18.74 1.05 -15.45
CA ARG A 178 -19.79 1.98 -15.87
C ARG A 178 -19.67 2.37 -17.35
N ILE A 179 -18.45 2.64 -17.83
CA ILE A 179 -18.22 2.94 -19.25
C ILE A 179 -18.58 1.73 -20.11
N ALA A 180 -18.15 0.53 -19.74
CA ALA A 180 -18.49 -0.70 -20.47
C ALA A 180 -20.02 -0.91 -20.54
N THR A 181 -20.74 -0.70 -19.44
CA THR A 181 -22.20 -0.81 -19.40
C THR A 181 -22.88 0.25 -20.28
N ILE A 182 -22.39 1.49 -20.31
CA ILE A 182 -22.91 2.55 -21.20
C ILE A 182 -22.67 2.17 -22.67
N LEU A 183 -21.48 1.72 -23.03
CA LEU A 183 -21.15 1.31 -24.39
C LEU A 183 -22.00 0.11 -24.83
N ASN A 184 -22.20 -0.88 -23.98
CA ASN A 184 -23.07 -2.02 -24.27
C ASN A 184 -24.53 -1.61 -24.47
N ARG A 185 -25.05 -0.65 -23.70
CA ARG A 185 -26.40 -0.10 -23.89
C ARG A 185 -26.53 0.67 -25.21
N LEU A 186 -25.52 1.46 -25.57
CA LEU A 186 -25.48 2.20 -26.84
C LEU A 186 -25.37 1.28 -28.06
N HIS A 187 -24.71 0.12 -27.91
CA HIS A 187 -24.66 -0.92 -28.94
C HIS A 187 -25.99 -1.65 -29.06
N ALA A 188 -26.63 -2.02 -27.93
CA ALA A 188 -27.93 -2.68 -27.92
C ALA A 188 -29.05 -1.79 -28.51
N SER A 189 -28.99 -0.46 -28.30
CA SER A 189 -29.98 0.48 -28.86
C SER A 189 -29.77 0.81 -30.35
N ARG A 190 -28.75 0.22 -31.00
CA ARG A 190 -28.45 0.42 -32.44
C ARG A 190 -28.74 -0.81 -33.30
N LEU A 191 -29.22 -1.91 -32.71
CA LEU A 191 -29.70 -3.05 -33.47
C LEU A 191 -31.15 -2.77 -33.88
N PRO A 192 -31.49 -2.74 -35.18
CA PRO A 192 -32.88 -2.63 -35.60
C PRO A 192 -33.66 -3.85 -35.10
N GLU A 193 -34.86 -3.61 -34.57
CA GLU A 193 -35.83 -4.66 -34.30
C GLU A 193 -36.18 -5.32 -35.64
N ASN A 194 -35.79 -6.58 -35.82
CA ASN A 194 -36.25 -7.42 -36.92
C ASN A 194 -37.65 -7.97 -36.61
#